data_AF-A0A0S2EWD8-F1
#
_entry.id   AF-A0A0S2EWD8-F1
#
_cell.length_a   1.000
_cell.length_b   1.000
_cell.length_c   1.000
_cell.angle_alpha   90.00
_cell.angle_beta   90.00
_cell.angle_gamma   90.00
#
_symmetry.space_group_name_H-M   'P 1'
#
loop_
_entity.id
_entity.type
_entity.pdbx_description
1 polymer ?
#
loop_
_entity_poly.entity_id
_entity_poly.type
_entity_poly.pdbx_seq_one_letter_code
_entity_poly.pdbx_strand_id
1 'polypeptide(L)'
;MSRERIPLDLPDVTSFRPRTERPALPSPEVVKAAEKAGFRTRHAPMPNAKAEPTKEAFDARALRRSNRTAKLNIATSPEVRERFWRLAQQHDLLSGEEMLVALMDAFEQAS
;
A
#
# COMPACT_ATOMS: atom_id res chain seq x y z
N MET A 1 -20.20 14.50 -32.75
CA MET A 1 -19.22 15.61 -32.75
C MET A 1 -18.00 15.19 -31.93
N SER A 2 -16.97 14.64 -32.59
CA SER A 2 -15.72 14.27 -31.91
C SER A 2 -14.91 15.53 -31.61
N ARG A 3 -14.57 15.72 -30.34
CA ARG A 3 -13.80 16.87 -29.84
C ARG A 3 -12.38 16.83 -30.44
N GLU A 4 -12.04 17.79 -31.29
CA GLU A 4 -10.70 17.90 -31.86
C GLU A 4 -9.67 18.15 -30.76
N ARG A 5 -8.55 17.43 -30.83
CA ARG A 5 -7.47 17.52 -29.83
C ARG A 5 -6.54 18.66 -30.21
N ILE A 6 -6.32 19.58 -29.27
CA ILE A 6 -5.38 20.70 -29.41
C ILE A 6 -3.95 20.13 -29.42
N PRO A 7 -3.08 20.54 -30.35
CA PRO A 7 -1.69 20.13 -30.37
C PRO A 7 -0.94 20.68 -29.14
N LEU A 8 -0.13 19.82 -28.52
CA LEU A 8 0.68 20.17 -27.36
C LEU A 8 1.98 20.81 -27.85
N ASP A 9 2.11 22.12 -27.68
CA ASP A 9 3.36 22.85 -27.97
C ASP A 9 4.36 22.60 -26.84
N LEU A 10 5.24 21.62 -27.04
CA LEU A 10 6.26 21.26 -26.07
C LEU A 10 7.56 22.02 -26.37
N PRO A 11 8.21 22.59 -25.34
CA PRO A 11 9.53 23.20 -25.50
C PRO A 11 10.58 22.15 -25.89
N ASP A 12 11.70 22.61 -26.44
CA ASP A 12 12.79 21.73 -26.88
C ASP A 12 13.39 20.92 -25.71
N VAL A 13 13.10 19.61 -25.72
CA VAL A 13 13.54 18.64 -24.70
C VAL A 13 14.84 17.92 -25.08
N THR A 14 15.52 18.32 -26.15
CA THR A 14 16.78 17.69 -26.58
C THR A 14 17.92 17.78 -25.55
N SER A 15 17.81 18.76 -24.64
CA SER A 15 18.72 18.95 -23.50
C SER A 15 18.50 17.95 -22.36
N PHE A 16 17.37 17.24 -22.33
CA PHE A 16 17.04 16.26 -21.30
C PHE A 16 17.76 14.92 -21.59
N ARG A 17 19.03 14.85 -21.23
CA ARG A 17 19.85 13.63 -21.36
C ARG A 17 20.08 12.97 -20.00
N PRO A 18 20.18 11.63 -19.94
CA PRO A 18 20.58 10.93 -18.74
C PRO A 18 21.93 11.46 -18.25
N ARG A 19 22.03 11.76 -16.95
CA ARG A 19 23.34 12.10 -16.36
C ARG A 19 24.20 10.84 -16.40
N THR A 20 25.36 10.94 -17.04
CA THR A 20 26.35 9.86 -17.18
C THR A 20 27.10 9.58 -15.89
N GLU A 21 27.17 10.56 -14.99
CA GLU A 21 27.93 10.46 -13.75
C GLU A 21 27.04 10.64 -12.53
N ARG A 22 27.32 9.84 -11.51
CA ARG A 22 26.69 9.97 -10.20
C ARG A 22 27.25 11.22 -9.50
N PRO A 23 26.41 12.02 -8.83
CA PRO A 23 26.89 13.12 -8.00
C PRO A 23 27.88 12.64 -6.94
N ALA A 24 28.89 13.46 -6.66
CA ALA A 24 29.86 13.21 -5.59
C ALA A 24 29.16 13.00 -4.24
N LEU A 25 29.76 12.16 -3.40
CA LEU A 25 29.28 11.97 -2.04
C LEU A 25 29.40 13.29 -1.25
N PRO A 26 28.42 13.60 -0.37
CA PRO A 26 28.47 14.80 0.45
C PRO A 26 29.68 14.79 1.39
N SER A 27 30.18 15.97 1.74
CA SER A 27 31.29 16.11 2.68
C SER A 27 30.91 15.53 4.05
N PRO A 28 31.89 15.04 4.84
CA PRO A 28 31.62 14.44 6.15
C PRO A 28 30.96 15.42 7.14
N GLU A 29 31.17 16.73 6.97
CA GLU A 29 30.53 17.76 7.78
C GLU A 29 29.03 17.87 7.52
N VAL A 30 28.62 17.79 6.25
CA VAL A 30 27.22 17.79 5.83
C VAL A 30 26.50 16.55 6.34
N VAL A 31 27.16 15.39 6.31
CA VAL A 31 26.63 14.14 6.87
C VAL A 31 26.37 14.28 8.38
N LYS A 32 27.35 14.80 9.14
CA LYS A 32 27.20 15.04 10.59
C LYS A 32 26.08 16.03 10.92
N ALA A 33 25.94 17.09 10.13
CA ALA A 33 24.86 18.08 10.32
C ALA A 33 23.48 17.46 10.04
N ALA A 34 23.36 16.65 8.97
CA ALA A 34 22.13 15.94 8.63
C ALA A 34 21.72 14.94 9.72
N GLU A 35 22.67 14.19 10.28
CA GLU A 35 22.44 13.27 11.39
C GLU A 35 21.95 14.00 12.66
N LYS A 36 22.58 15.13 13.01
CA LYS A 36 22.15 15.97 14.14
C LYS A 36 20.74 16.53 13.95
N ALA A 37 20.36 16.85 12.71
CA ALA A 37 19.03 17.30 12.35
C ALA A 37 18.01 16.15 12.21
N GLY A 38 18.41 14.90 12.48
CA GLY A 38 17.52 13.74 12.46
C GLY A 38 17.28 13.13 11.07
N PHE A 39 17.98 13.59 10.03
CA PHE A 39 17.92 12.96 8.72
C PHE A 39 18.76 11.68 8.72
N ARG A 40 18.09 10.54 8.97
CA ARG A 40 18.71 9.21 8.93
C ARG A 40 18.42 8.52 7.60
N THR A 41 19.48 8.07 6.92
CA THR A 41 19.34 7.20 5.74
C THR A 41 18.85 5.82 6.15
N ARG A 42 17.98 5.20 5.35
CA ARG A 42 17.45 3.84 5.58
C ARG A 42 18.52 2.74 5.74
N HIS A 43 19.75 2.98 5.29
CA HIS A 43 20.88 2.05 5.37
C HIS A 43 21.90 2.41 6.47
N ALA A 44 21.59 3.35 7.36
CA ALA A 44 22.48 3.62 8.49
C ALA A 44 22.54 2.38 9.41
N PRO A 45 23.73 1.93 9.83
CA PRO A 45 23.85 0.79 10.73
C PRO A 45 23.17 1.14 12.07
N MET A 46 22.08 0.44 12.39
CA MET A 46 21.45 0.55 13.71
C MET A 46 22.41 -0.02 14.77
N PRO A 47 22.63 0.67 15.90
CA PRO A 47 23.35 0.09 17.02
C PRO A 47 22.48 -1.01 17.65
N ASN A 48 22.97 -2.25 17.56
CA ASN A 48 22.51 -3.45 18.27
C ASN A 48 20.99 -3.70 18.29
N ALA A 49 20.46 -4.20 17.19
CA ALA A 49 19.24 -5.00 17.24
C ALA A 49 19.58 -6.35 17.88
N LYS A 50 19.03 -6.61 19.08
CA LYS A 50 18.98 -7.97 19.65
C LYS A 50 18.35 -8.89 18.60
N ALA A 51 18.91 -10.09 18.44
CA ALA A 51 18.40 -11.08 17.51
C ALA A 51 16.93 -11.39 17.83
N GLU A 52 16.01 -10.85 17.04
CA GLU A 52 14.64 -11.33 16.99
C GLU A 52 14.64 -12.70 16.28
N PRO A 53 13.77 -13.63 16.71
CA PRO A 53 13.65 -14.92 16.03
C PRO A 53 13.35 -14.69 14.56
N THR A 54 14.00 -15.46 13.68
CA THR A 54 13.76 -15.46 12.23
C THR A 54 12.28 -15.68 11.94
N LYS A 55 11.52 -14.59 11.83
CA LYS A 55 10.28 -14.60 11.08
C LYS A 55 10.69 -14.95 9.66
N GLU A 56 10.17 -16.07 9.17
CA GLU A 56 10.15 -16.40 7.76
C GLU A 56 9.93 -15.11 6.97
N ALA A 57 10.79 -14.85 5.98
CA ALA A 57 10.77 -13.62 5.22
C ALA A 57 9.36 -13.43 4.64
N PHE A 58 8.56 -12.62 5.32
CA PHE A 58 7.20 -12.30 4.91
C PHE A 58 7.31 -11.56 3.58
N ASP A 59 7.06 -12.28 2.49
CA ASP A 59 7.06 -11.67 1.17
C ASP A 59 5.81 -10.80 1.02
N ALA A 60 5.95 -9.53 1.41
CA ALA A 60 4.92 -8.52 1.25
C ALA A 60 4.52 -8.31 -0.23
N ARG A 61 5.25 -8.85 -1.21
CA ARG A 61 4.85 -8.85 -2.63
C ARG A 61 3.72 -9.84 -2.91
N ALA A 62 3.64 -10.94 -2.17
CA ALA A 62 2.52 -11.88 -2.23
C ALA A 62 1.22 -11.24 -1.71
N LEU A 63 1.32 -10.40 -0.66
CA LEU A 63 0.17 -9.67 -0.12
C LEU A 63 -0.38 -8.57 -1.05
N ARG A 64 0.46 -8.04 -1.95
CA ARG A 64 0.07 -6.97 -2.91
C ARG A 64 -0.81 -7.45 -4.06
N ARG A 65 -1.03 -8.76 -4.22
CA ARG A 65 -1.88 -9.32 -5.28
C ARG A 65 -3.26 -9.73 -4.79
N SER A 66 -3.87 -8.95 -3.90
CA SER A 66 -5.33 -8.99 -3.85
C SER A 66 -5.84 -8.30 -5.12
N ASN A 67 -6.23 -9.07 -6.14
CA ASN A 67 -6.84 -8.57 -7.38
C ASN A 67 -8.27 -8.01 -7.16
N ARG A 68 -8.68 -7.84 -5.89
CA ARG A 68 -9.98 -7.27 -5.50
C ARG A 68 -9.99 -5.77 -5.75
N THR A 69 -10.46 -5.38 -6.92
CA THR A 69 -10.55 -3.99 -7.36
C THR A 69 -11.94 -3.39 -7.17
N ALA A 70 -12.98 -4.23 -7.15
CA ALA A 70 -14.35 -3.82 -6.92
C ALA A 70 -14.63 -3.58 -5.43
N LYS A 71 -15.46 -2.57 -5.13
CA LYS A 71 -15.91 -2.23 -3.78
C LYS A 71 -17.42 -2.12 -3.73
N LEU A 72 -18.02 -2.68 -2.69
CA LEU A 72 -19.44 -2.50 -2.37
C LEU A 72 -19.53 -1.58 -1.15
N ASN A 73 -19.99 -0.34 -1.35
CA ASN A 73 -20.22 0.61 -0.26
C ASN A 73 -21.71 0.65 0.06
N ILE A 74 -22.05 0.38 1.32
CA ILE A 74 -23.44 0.40 1.80
C ILE A 74 -23.48 1.28 3.05
N ALA A 75 -24.39 2.25 3.08
CA ALA A 75 -24.69 3.00 4.29
C ALA A 75 -25.58 2.15 5.20
N THR A 76 -25.12 1.86 6.41
CA THR A 76 -25.86 1.07 7.41
C THR A 76 -25.87 1.79 8.75
N SER A 77 -26.81 1.43 9.63
CA SER A 77 -26.75 1.90 11.02
C SER A 77 -25.57 1.27 11.77
N PRO A 78 -25.12 1.87 12.90
CA PRO A 78 -24.06 1.30 13.73
C PRO A 78 -24.37 -0.11 14.24
N GLU A 79 -25.63 -0.37 14.61
CA GLU A 79 -26.09 -1.64 15.17
C GLU A 79 -26.01 -2.76 14.13
N VAL A 80 -26.37 -2.46 12.87
CA VAL A 80 -26.28 -3.41 11.76
C VAL A 80 -24.81 -3.75 11.47
N ARG A 81 -23.94 -2.74 11.47
CA ARG A 81 -22.50 -2.95 11.26
C ARG A 81 -21.90 -3.83 12.37
N GLU A 82 -22.26 -3.59 13.62
CA GLU A 82 -21.77 -4.40 14.74
C GLU A 82 -22.26 -5.85 14.64
N ARG A 83 -23.56 -6.04 14.34
CA ARG A 83 -24.13 -7.37 14.15
C ARG A 83 -23.45 -8.14 13.01
N PHE A 84 -23.15 -7.47 11.89
CA PHE A 84 -22.45 -8.06 10.76
C PHE A 84 -21.09 -8.65 11.17
N TRP A 85 -20.26 -7.86 11.86
CA TRP A 85 -18.93 -8.31 12.29
C TRP A 85 -18.98 -9.36 13.40
N ARG A 86 -19.97 -9.28 14.30
CA ARG A 86 -20.16 -10.31 15.34
C ARG A 86 -20.50 -11.67 14.72
N LEU A 87 -21.37 -11.70 13.71
CA LEU A 87 -21.67 -12.93 12.98
C LEU A 87 -20.43 -13.46 12.26
N ALA A 88 -19.69 -12.60 11.56
CA ALA A 88 -18.44 -13.01 10.90
C ALA A 88 -17.47 -13.68 11.88
N GLN A 89 -17.27 -13.09 13.07
CA GLN A 89 -16.40 -13.64 14.11
C GLN A 89 -16.90 -14.99 14.64
N GLN A 90 -18.21 -15.14 14.85
CA GLN A 90 -18.80 -16.40 15.34
C GLN A 90 -18.59 -17.57 14.37
N HIS A 91 -18.47 -17.28 13.07
CA HIS A 91 -18.26 -18.26 12.01
C HIS A 91 -16.79 -18.37 11.55
N ASP A 92 -15.86 -17.79 12.32
CA ASP A 92 -14.42 -17.77 12.03
C ASP A 92 -14.06 -17.19 10.64
N LEU A 93 -14.86 -16.23 10.18
CA LEU A 93 -14.65 -15.52 8.90
C LEU A 93 -13.74 -14.31 9.14
N LEU A 94 -12.67 -14.23 8.35
CA LEU A 94 -11.59 -13.26 8.54
C LEU A 94 -11.78 -11.98 7.71
N SER A 95 -12.74 -11.97 6.79
CA SER A 95 -13.02 -10.83 5.93
C SER A 95 -14.51 -10.55 5.72
N GLY A 96 -14.84 -9.29 5.42
CA GLY A 96 -16.22 -8.92 5.07
C GLY A 96 -16.68 -9.54 3.75
N GLU A 97 -15.76 -9.91 2.86
CA GLU A 97 -16.08 -10.65 1.63
C GLU A 97 -16.49 -12.08 1.93
N GLU A 98 -15.79 -12.79 2.81
CA GLU A 98 -16.17 -14.14 3.25
C GLU A 98 -17.56 -14.15 3.90
N MET A 99 -17.83 -13.18 4.78
CA MET A 99 -19.17 -13.03 5.38
C MET A 99 -20.23 -12.72 4.32
N LEU A 100 -19.92 -11.89 3.33
CA LEU A 100 -20.85 -11.57 2.25
C LEU A 100 -21.17 -12.79 1.38
N VAL A 101 -20.15 -13.59 1.03
CA VAL A 101 -20.34 -14.85 0.28
C VAL A 101 -21.24 -15.81 1.05
N ALA A 102 -20.96 -16.04 2.34
CA ALA A 102 -21.77 -16.91 3.18
C ALA A 102 -23.24 -16.45 3.27
N LEU A 103 -23.49 -15.13 3.33
CA LEU A 103 -24.83 -14.57 3.29
C LEU A 103 -25.53 -14.80 1.96
N MET A 104 -24.83 -14.64 0.83
CA MET A 104 -25.39 -14.89 -0.50
C MET A 104 -25.74 -16.37 -0.69
N ASP A 105 -24.83 -17.28 -0.31
CA ASP A 105 -25.07 -18.72 -0.39
C ASP A 105 -26.30 -19.12 0.43
N ALA A 106 -26.45 -18.57 1.64
CA ALA A 106 -27.61 -18.82 2.49
C ALA A 106 -28.92 -18.27 1.88
N PHE A 107 -28.86 -17.13 1.21
CA PHE A 107 -30.03 -16.52 0.56
C PHE A 107 -30.46 -17.31 -0.69
N GLU A 108 -29.51 -17.81 -1.47
CA GLU A 108 -29.75 -18.67 -2.63
C GLU A 108 -30.34 -20.02 -2.22
N GLN A 109 -29.90 -20.60 -1.10
CA GLN A 109 -30.45 -21.84 -0.56
C GLN A 109 -31.87 -21.69 0.02
N ALA A 110 -32.22 -20.48 0.46
CA ALA A 110 -33.53 -20.18 1.03
C ALA A 110 -34.59 -19.81 -0.02
N SER A 111 -34.19 -19.62 -1.28
CA SER A 111 -35.04 -19.24 -2.42
C SER A 111 -35.46 -20.46 -3.24
#